data_AF-A0A9E4F306-F1
#
_entry.id   AF-A0A9E4F306-F1
#
_cell.length_a   1.000
_cell.length_b   1.000
_cell.length_c   1.000
_cell.angle_alpha   90.00
_cell.angle_beta   90.00
_cell.angle_gamma   90.00
#
_symmetry.space_group_name_H-M   'P 1'
#
loop_
_entity.id
_entity.type
_entity.pdbx_description
1 polymer ?
#
loop_
_entity_poly.entity_id
_entity_poly.type
_entity_poly.pdbx_seq_one_letter_code
_entity_poly.pdbx_strand_id
1 'polypeptide(L)'
;MTRNITVAISLLAISGCESLEQVSDSFRDATPRERYLGSLEMAGLADAALARDWSDAGEAALESPVEVTLPFSEETFVMPAEPRAAAYRVTLERGRKLTVSVRTSESDGGEAARVFVDLFRVPENEEDPHRPIESVDSVPWSYEYEPWRGGEFVIRVQPELLRGGYFTVELGQEAQLAFPVGGSDVGSILSFFGDDRDAGRRRHHGVDIFARRGTPVLAASAGETYGVRETDIGGKVVWVRDSVRQARVYYAHLDGWAVGNDEWVEPGDTLGFVGNSGNARTTPPHLHFGLYRRGRGPDRGPTDPMPFLARPSGEVEAQPDRTLLGGWGRITTDGINLRATPSGPVVGTAEANEIARVLAGAADRGRSSYLIELGTGLRGYLAEDFLELGTEATAPVPVAGGSG
;
A
#
# COMPACT_ATOMS: atom_id res chain seq x y z
N MET A 1 20.07 10.69 -55.29
CA MET A 1 18.60 10.76 -55.12
C MET A 1 18.29 10.52 -53.65
N THR A 2 18.20 11.60 -52.89
CA THR A 2 17.82 11.63 -51.48
C THR A 2 16.30 11.46 -51.37
N ARG A 3 15.83 10.37 -50.74
CA ARG A 3 14.41 10.18 -50.43
C ARG A 3 14.14 10.84 -49.07
N ASN A 4 13.54 12.03 -49.11
CA ASN A 4 12.92 12.65 -47.94
C ASN A 4 11.71 11.81 -47.52
N ILE A 5 11.74 11.27 -46.31
CA ILE A 5 10.56 10.68 -45.66
C ILE A 5 9.90 11.82 -44.89
N THR A 6 8.86 12.41 -45.49
CA THR A 6 7.96 13.33 -44.80
C THR A 6 6.98 12.48 -43.99
N VAL A 7 7.14 12.45 -42.66
CA VAL A 7 6.14 11.86 -41.76
C VAL A 7 5.00 12.86 -41.64
N ALA A 8 3.83 12.52 -42.21
CA ALA A 8 2.61 13.27 -42.01
C ALA A 8 2.01 12.91 -40.65
N ILE A 9 2.05 13.84 -39.70
CA ILE A 9 1.32 13.72 -38.43
C ILE A 9 -0.13 14.12 -38.71
N SER A 10 -0.98 13.10 -38.89
CA SER A 10 -2.44 13.30 -38.94
C SER A 10 -2.93 13.64 -37.53
N LEU A 11 -3.35 14.88 -37.34
CA LEU A 11 -4.09 15.32 -36.14
C LEU A 11 -5.45 14.63 -36.10
N LEU A 12 -5.51 13.47 -35.45
CA LEU A 12 -6.77 12.90 -34.96
C LEU A 12 -7.23 13.73 -33.77
N ALA A 13 -8.48 14.18 -33.80
CA ALA A 13 -9.13 14.86 -32.70
C ALA A 13 -9.30 13.87 -31.52
N ILE A 14 -8.39 13.95 -30.55
CA ILE A 14 -8.34 13.10 -29.36
C ILE A 14 -9.47 13.51 -28.42
N SER A 15 -10.56 12.76 -28.46
CA SER A 15 -11.63 12.85 -27.46
C SER A 15 -11.40 11.74 -26.43
N GLY A 16 -10.71 12.05 -25.32
CA GLY A 16 -10.63 11.17 -24.14
C GLY A 16 -9.21 10.98 -23.60
N CYS A 17 -9.02 11.11 -22.28
CA CYS A 17 -7.74 10.87 -21.59
C CYS A 17 -7.17 9.47 -21.87
N GLU A 18 -8.03 8.46 -22.05
CA GLU A 18 -7.63 7.06 -22.31
C GLU A 18 -6.82 6.90 -23.61
N SER A 19 -7.17 7.65 -24.66
CA SER A 19 -6.45 7.56 -25.95
C SER A 19 -5.07 8.22 -25.95
N LEU A 20 -4.80 9.12 -25.00
CA LEU A 20 -3.45 9.65 -24.74
C LEU A 20 -2.62 8.68 -23.90
N GLU A 21 -3.25 7.94 -22.99
CA GLU A 21 -2.59 6.91 -22.16
C GLU A 21 -2.21 5.66 -22.99
N GLN A 22 -3.00 5.25 -23.99
CA GLN A 22 -2.63 4.14 -24.89
C GLN A 22 -1.42 4.46 -25.80
N VAL A 23 -1.29 5.71 -26.28
CA VAL A 23 -0.13 6.12 -27.08
C VAL A 23 1.15 6.16 -26.22
N SER A 24 1.03 6.49 -24.94
CA SER A 24 2.13 6.47 -23.97
C SER A 24 2.75 5.06 -23.79
N ASP A 25 1.95 4.00 -23.89
CA ASP A 25 2.42 2.62 -23.66
C ASP A 25 3.42 2.13 -24.73
N SER A 26 3.34 2.63 -25.96
CA SER A 26 4.31 2.30 -27.01
C SER A 26 5.69 2.94 -26.78
N PHE A 27 5.80 3.86 -25.80
CA PHE A 27 7.02 4.60 -25.47
C PHE A 27 7.47 4.41 -24.01
N ARG A 28 6.86 3.49 -23.26
CA ARG A 28 7.35 3.17 -21.90
C ARG A 28 8.58 2.28 -21.97
N ASP A 29 9.51 2.48 -21.05
CA ASP A 29 10.61 1.54 -20.86
C ASP A 29 10.06 0.20 -20.37
N ALA A 30 10.69 -0.89 -20.80
CA ALA A 30 10.37 -2.22 -20.34
C ALA A 30 10.65 -2.35 -18.83
N THR A 31 9.70 -2.92 -18.09
CA THR A 31 9.88 -3.18 -16.66
C THR A 31 11.05 -4.13 -16.43
N PRO A 32 11.66 -4.16 -15.24
CA PRO A 32 12.69 -5.14 -14.92
C PRO A 32 12.28 -6.59 -15.17
N ARG A 33 11.01 -6.95 -14.88
CA ARG A 33 10.44 -8.27 -15.20
C ARG A 33 10.40 -8.52 -16.72
N GLU A 34 9.92 -7.55 -17.50
CA GLU A 34 9.85 -7.65 -18.96
C GLU A 34 11.24 -7.77 -19.60
N ARG A 35 12.23 -7.02 -19.08
CA ARG A 35 13.63 -7.14 -19.49
C ARG A 35 14.20 -8.52 -19.17
N TYR A 36 13.83 -9.10 -18.03
CA TYR A 36 14.24 -10.46 -17.66
C TYR A 36 13.63 -11.50 -18.59
N LEU A 37 12.33 -11.42 -18.90
CA LEU A 37 11.67 -12.26 -19.91
C LEU A 37 12.38 -12.17 -21.27
N GLY A 38 12.65 -10.94 -21.73
CA GLY A 38 13.40 -10.72 -22.98
C GLY A 38 14.80 -11.32 -22.93
N SER A 39 15.46 -11.35 -21.78
CA SER A 39 16.76 -12.02 -21.62
C SER A 39 16.68 -13.54 -21.73
N LEU A 40 15.61 -14.16 -21.21
CA LEU A 40 15.35 -15.59 -21.37
C LEU A 40 15.07 -15.94 -22.84
N GLU A 41 14.32 -15.09 -23.54
CA GLU A 41 14.07 -15.26 -24.97
C GLU A 41 15.35 -15.16 -25.80
N MET A 42 16.16 -14.12 -25.57
CA MET A 42 17.46 -13.97 -26.24
C MET A 42 18.42 -15.13 -25.96
N ALA A 43 18.33 -15.75 -24.78
CA ALA A 43 19.11 -16.93 -24.40
C ALA A 43 18.57 -18.24 -25.02
N GLY A 44 17.45 -18.20 -25.74
CA GLY A 44 16.80 -19.40 -26.29
C GLY A 44 16.11 -20.27 -25.23
N LEU A 45 15.77 -19.68 -24.08
CA LEU A 45 15.14 -20.37 -22.95
C LEU A 45 13.63 -20.14 -22.85
N ALA A 46 13.04 -19.30 -23.70
CA ALA A 46 11.60 -18.98 -23.65
C ALA A 46 10.69 -20.22 -23.71
N ASP A 47 11.05 -21.23 -24.50
CA ASP A 47 10.29 -22.47 -24.62
C ASP A 47 10.60 -23.51 -23.52
N ALA A 48 11.59 -23.25 -22.67
CA ALA A 48 11.90 -24.14 -21.55
C ALA A 48 10.69 -24.18 -20.59
N ALA A 49 10.36 -25.38 -20.10
CA ALA A 49 9.21 -25.57 -19.20
C ALA A 49 9.26 -24.60 -18.02
N LEU A 50 10.42 -24.49 -17.36
CA LEU A 50 10.65 -23.58 -16.25
C LEU A 50 10.45 -22.10 -16.59
N ALA A 51 10.77 -21.66 -17.81
CA ALA A 51 10.57 -20.27 -18.23
C ALA A 51 9.09 -19.96 -18.48
N ARG A 52 8.35 -20.92 -19.04
CA ARG A 52 6.89 -20.84 -19.20
C ARG A 52 6.18 -20.86 -17.86
N ASP A 53 6.52 -21.82 -17.00
CA ASP A 53 5.96 -21.92 -15.64
C ASP A 53 6.21 -20.63 -14.84
N TRP A 54 7.38 -20.02 -15.00
CA TRP A 54 7.69 -18.73 -14.39
C TRP A 54 6.83 -17.59 -14.95
N SER A 55 6.69 -17.51 -16.27
CA SER A 55 5.84 -16.49 -16.91
C SER A 55 4.39 -16.64 -16.44
N ASP A 56 3.85 -17.86 -16.53
CA ASP A 56 2.48 -18.22 -16.18
C ASP A 56 2.20 -17.97 -14.70
N ALA A 57 3.13 -18.29 -13.79
CA ALA A 57 2.99 -17.97 -12.37
C ALA A 57 2.85 -16.46 -12.12
N GLY A 58 3.60 -15.63 -12.86
CA GLY A 58 3.54 -14.18 -12.77
C GLY A 58 2.24 -13.57 -13.30
N GLU A 59 1.65 -14.15 -14.33
CA GLU A 59 0.36 -13.72 -14.87
C GLU A 59 -0.80 -14.22 -13.98
N ALA A 60 -0.80 -15.49 -13.59
CA ALA A 60 -1.82 -16.07 -12.72
C ALA A 60 -1.92 -15.34 -11.36
N ALA A 61 -0.79 -14.93 -10.79
CA ALA A 61 -0.79 -14.10 -9.58
C ALA A 61 -1.48 -12.76 -9.80
N LEU A 62 -1.24 -12.11 -10.94
CA LEU A 62 -1.84 -10.80 -11.27
C LEU A 62 -3.34 -10.91 -11.58
N GLU A 63 -3.77 -12.01 -12.20
CA GLU A 63 -5.19 -12.30 -12.50
C GLU A 63 -6.00 -12.60 -11.23
N SER A 64 -5.40 -13.25 -10.23
CA SER A 64 -6.05 -13.64 -8.98
C SER A 64 -5.25 -13.17 -7.75
N PRO A 65 -5.12 -11.85 -7.53
CA PRO A 65 -4.35 -11.33 -6.41
C PRO A 65 -5.08 -11.56 -5.09
N VAL A 66 -4.31 -11.80 -4.04
CA VAL A 66 -4.79 -12.08 -2.70
C VAL A 66 -5.20 -10.77 -2.01
N GLU A 67 -6.45 -10.66 -1.57
CA GLU A 67 -6.95 -9.46 -0.87
C GLU A 67 -6.43 -9.38 0.57
N VAL A 68 -5.61 -8.36 0.87
CA VAL A 68 -5.02 -8.16 2.20
C VAL A 68 -5.49 -6.87 2.85
N THR A 69 -5.64 -6.89 4.17
CA THR A 69 -5.91 -5.68 4.96
C THR A 69 -4.60 -5.11 5.50
N LEU A 70 -4.43 -3.80 5.41
CA LEU A 70 -3.26 -3.10 5.95
C LEU A 70 -3.41 -2.77 7.45
N PRO A 71 -2.32 -2.85 8.25
CA PRO A 71 -0.98 -3.28 7.85
C PRO A 71 -0.89 -4.81 7.66
N PHE A 72 -0.05 -5.23 6.73
CA PHE A 72 0.19 -6.62 6.36
C PHE A 72 1.67 -6.90 6.23
N SER A 73 2.12 -8.07 6.68
CA SER A 73 3.45 -8.57 6.37
C SER A 73 3.42 -10.04 6.05
N GLU A 74 4.26 -10.46 5.11
CA GLU A 74 4.45 -11.85 4.75
C GLU A 74 5.91 -12.11 4.43
N GLU A 75 6.47 -13.15 5.04
CA GLU A 75 7.75 -13.70 4.67
C GLU A 75 7.57 -15.05 3.97
N THR A 76 8.10 -15.14 2.77
CA THR A 76 7.92 -16.28 1.88
C THR A 76 9.24 -16.96 1.61
N PHE A 77 9.25 -18.28 1.71
CA PHE A 77 10.37 -19.11 1.28
C PHE A 77 10.26 -19.40 -0.22
N VAL A 78 11.38 -19.19 -0.93
CA VAL A 78 11.50 -19.42 -2.37
C VAL A 78 12.29 -20.70 -2.60
N MET A 79 11.61 -21.71 -3.15
CA MET A 79 12.27 -22.92 -3.66
C MET A 79 12.80 -22.64 -5.08
N PRO A 80 14.12 -22.79 -5.34
CA PRO A 80 14.70 -22.49 -6.65
C PRO A 80 14.03 -23.21 -7.83
N ALA A 81 13.60 -24.47 -7.61
CA ALA A 81 13.04 -25.33 -8.64
C ALA A 81 11.52 -25.15 -8.86
N GLU A 82 10.86 -24.29 -8.08
CA GLU A 82 9.42 -24.04 -8.19
C GLU A 82 9.19 -22.56 -8.53
N PRO A 83 9.01 -22.22 -9.82
CA PRO A 83 8.68 -20.86 -10.23
C PRO A 83 7.37 -20.41 -9.58
N ARG A 84 7.38 -19.24 -8.93
CA ARG A 84 6.23 -18.70 -8.21
C ARG A 84 6.17 -17.18 -8.36
N ALA A 85 4.99 -16.64 -8.12
CA ALA A 85 4.77 -15.22 -7.87
C ALA A 85 3.68 -15.08 -6.80
N ALA A 86 3.73 -13.98 -6.07
CA ALA A 86 2.67 -13.55 -5.17
C ALA A 86 2.14 -12.20 -5.64
N ALA A 87 0.85 -11.97 -5.50
CA ALA A 87 0.26 -10.66 -5.73
C ALA A 87 -0.75 -10.34 -4.64
N TYR A 88 -0.68 -9.10 -4.14
CA TYR A 88 -1.50 -8.64 -3.03
C TYR A 88 -2.37 -7.47 -3.49
N ARG A 89 -3.69 -7.61 -3.38
CA ARG A 89 -4.66 -6.54 -3.63
C ARG A 89 -4.92 -5.78 -2.34
N VAL A 90 -4.77 -4.45 -2.40
CA VAL A 90 -5.03 -3.53 -1.29
C VAL A 90 -5.98 -2.43 -1.72
N THR A 91 -6.95 -2.12 -0.88
CA THR A 91 -7.86 -0.98 -1.08
C THR A 91 -7.39 0.19 -0.24
N LEU A 92 -7.20 1.35 -0.86
CA LEU A 92 -6.86 2.58 -0.15
C LEU A 92 -7.96 3.61 -0.29
N GLU A 93 -8.36 4.15 0.85
CA GLU A 93 -9.18 5.35 0.89
C GLU A 93 -8.39 6.57 0.41
N ARG A 94 -9.11 7.55 -0.11
CA ARG A 94 -8.51 8.83 -0.48
C ARG A 94 -7.99 9.54 0.78
N GLY A 95 -6.77 10.09 0.71
CA GLY A 95 -6.07 10.68 1.85
C GLY A 95 -5.11 9.74 2.56
N ARG A 96 -5.02 8.48 2.09
CA ARG A 96 -4.01 7.51 2.51
C ARG A 96 -2.82 7.50 1.56
N LYS A 97 -1.64 7.26 2.11
CA LYS A 97 -0.40 6.95 1.38
C LYS A 97 -0.11 5.46 1.57
N LEU A 98 0.16 4.73 0.49
CA LEU A 98 0.61 3.34 0.55
C LEU A 98 2.10 3.32 0.88
N THR A 99 2.50 2.46 1.81
CA THR A 99 3.91 2.14 2.03
C THR A 99 4.14 0.68 1.64
N VAL A 100 5.12 0.44 0.79
CA VAL A 100 5.54 -0.90 0.35
C VAL A 100 7.01 -1.06 0.68
N SER A 101 7.35 -2.15 1.35
CA SER A 101 8.73 -2.54 1.64
C SER A 101 8.90 -4.00 1.22
N VAL A 102 9.90 -4.28 0.38
CA VAL A 102 10.27 -5.63 0.00
C VAL A 102 11.75 -5.83 0.31
N ARG A 103 12.04 -6.89 1.06
CA ARG A 103 13.38 -7.25 1.51
C ARG A 103 13.64 -8.69 1.12
N THR A 104 14.88 -9.05 0.82
CA THR A 104 15.28 -10.46 0.65
C THR A 104 16.38 -10.82 1.62
N SER A 105 16.39 -12.07 2.04
CA SER A 105 17.50 -12.63 2.80
C SER A 105 17.93 -13.97 2.20
N GLU A 106 19.19 -14.30 2.45
CA GLU A 106 19.79 -15.58 2.08
C GLU A 106 19.11 -16.74 2.80
N SER A 107 19.05 -17.90 2.15
CA SER A 107 18.95 -19.19 2.84
C SER A 107 20.35 -19.67 3.23
N ASP A 108 20.46 -20.58 4.20
CA ASP A 108 21.73 -21.18 4.60
C ASP A 108 22.59 -21.59 3.38
N GLY A 109 23.69 -20.86 3.15
CA GLY A 109 24.73 -21.20 2.16
C GLY A 109 24.60 -20.63 0.74
N GLY A 110 23.78 -19.59 0.46
CA GLY A 110 23.60 -19.07 -0.91
C GLY A 110 23.40 -17.55 -1.04
N GLU A 111 23.42 -17.06 -2.29
CA GLU A 111 23.08 -15.66 -2.63
C GLU A 111 21.60 -15.36 -2.37
N ALA A 112 21.28 -14.14 -1.93
CA ALA A 112 19.90 -13.73 -1.69
C ALA A 112 19.02 -13.88 -2.94
N ALA A 113 17.73 -14.18 -2.74
CA ALA A 113 16.76 -14.21 -3.81
C ALA A 113 16.75 -12.85 -4.52
N ARG A 114 16.85 -12.84 -5.85
CA ARG A 114 16.50 -11.65 -6.64
C ARG A 114 15.00 -11.70 -6.87
N VAL A 115 14.31 -10.59 -6.63
CA VAL A 115 12.88 -10.45 -6.90
C VAL A 115 12.61 -9.28 -7.84
N PHE A 116 11.55 -9.41 -8.63
CA PHE A 116 10.94 -8.35 -9.42
C PHE A 116 9.67 -7.91 -8.68
N VAL A 117 9.53 -6.61 -8.48
CA VAL A 117 8.38 -6.02 -7.81
C VAL A 117 7.69 -5.05 -8.74
N ASP A 118 6.38 -5.20 -8.89
CA ASP A 118 5.54 -4.31 -9.68
C ASP A 118 4.39 -3.79 -8.80
N LEU A 119 4.16 -2.49 -8.82
CA LEU A 119 2.98 -1.86 -8.23
C LEU A 119 2.02 -1.46 -9.35
N PHE A 120 0.80 -1.98 -9.34
CA PHE A 120 -0.25 -1.67 -10.30
C PHE A 120 -1.38 -0.89 -9.64
N ARG A 121 -2.03 -0.02 -10.41
CA ARG A 121 -3.38 0.41 -10.10
C ARG A 121 -4.36 -0.53 -10.79
N VAL A 122 -5.39 -0.96 -10.06
CA VAL A 122 -6.51 -1.70 -10.67
C VAL A 122 -7.32 -0.70 -11.49
N PRO A 123 -7.53 -0.95 -12.79
CA PRO A 123 -8.31 -0.06 -13.63
C PRO A 123 -9.79 -0.05 -13.21
N GLU A 124 -10.50 1.04 -13.51
CA GLU A 124 -11.95 1.13 -13.25
C GLU A 124 -12.76 0.25 -14.23
N ASN A 125 -12.20 -0.04 -15.41
CA ASN A 125 -12.73 -0.97 -16.39
C ASN A 125 -11.90 -2.27 -16.41
N GLU A 126 -12.53 -3.41 -16.20
CA GLU A 126 -11.87 -4.72 -16.19
C GLU A 126 -11.25 -5.12 -17.54
N GLU A 127 -11.68 -4.50 -18.64
CA GLU A 127 -11.10 -4.72 -19.98
C GLU A 127 -9.76 -3.99 -20.18
N ASP A 128 -9.41 -3.03 -19.32
CA ASP A 128 -8.15 -2.30 -19.41
C ASP A 128 -6.99 -3.14 -18.84
N PRO A 129 -5.81 -3.12 -19.48
CA PRO A 129 -4.65 -3.84 -18.97
C PRO A 129 -4.16 -3.22 -17.65
N HIS A 130 -3.69 -4.07 -16.73
CA HIS A 130 -2.96 -3.60 -15.55
C HIS A 130 -1.70 -2.86 -15.99
N ARG A 131 -1.58 -1.59 -15.58
CA ARG A 131 -0.41 -0.76 -15.88
C ARG A 131 0.43 -0.59 -14.63
N PRO A 132 1.74 -0.95 -14.67
CA PRO A 132 2.62 -0.73 -13.54
C PRO A 132 2.80 0.78 -13.35
N ILE A 133 2.51 1.24 -12.14
CA ILE A 133 2.85 2.58 -11.64
C ILE A 133 4.36 2.66 -11.44
N GLU A 134 4.93 1.62 -10.82
CA GLU A 134 6.34 1.53 -10.45
C GLU A 134 6.78 0.06 -10.56
N SER A 135 7.99 -0.17 -11.07
CA SER A 135 8.56 -1.51 -11.16
C SER A 135 10.06 -1.49 -10.88
N VAL A 136 10.52 -2.37 -10.00
CA VAL A 136 11.94 -2.49 -9.62
C VAL A 136 12.41 -3.95 -9.63
N ASP A 137 13.71 -4.15 -9.86
CA ASP A 137 14.40 -5.39 -9.57
C ASP A 137 15.40 -5.19 -8.45
N SER A 138 15.64 -6.25 -7.66
CA SER A 138 16.58 -6.28 -6.52
C SER A 138 16.19 -5.40 -5.31
N VAL A 139 16.57 -5.83 -4.11
CA VAL A 139 16.06 -5.34 -2.81
C VAL A 139 17.21 -5.21 -1.80
N PRO A 140 17.09 -4.39 -0.72
CA PRO A 140 15.88 -3.78 -0.15
C PRO A 140 15.29 -2.65 -1.00
N TRP A 141 13.98 -2.69 -1.20
CA TRP A 141 13.22 -1.62 -1.86
C TRP A 141 12.11 -1.15 -0.92
N SER A 142 11.99 0.17 -0.77
CA SER A 142 10.83 0.80 -0.17
C SER A 142 10.26 1.86 -1.08
N TYR A 143 8.95 1.90 -1.20
CA TYR A 143 8.24 2.86 -2.02
C TYR A 143 7.03 3.42 -1.30
N GLU A 144 6.88 4.73 -1.38
CA GLU A 144 5.71 5.44 -0.88
C GLU A 144 4.91 5.96 -2.05
N TYR A 145 3.64 5.56 -2.10
CA TYR A 145 2.75 5.99 -3.17
C TYR A 145 1.57 6.78 -2.61
N GLU A 146 1.41 8.01 -3.06
CA GLU A 146 0.28 8.88 -2.71
C GLU A 146 -0.76 8.89 -3.84
N PRO A 147 -1.81 8.05 -3.75
CA PRO A 147 -2.83 8.03 -4.77
C PRO A 147 -3.66 9.32 -4.77
N TRP A 148 -3.85 9.89 -5.98
CA TRP A 148 -4.68 11.09 -6.18
C TRP A 148 -6.16 10.86 -5.86
N ARG A 149 -6.65 9.64 -6.08
CA ARG A 149 -7.98 9.15 -5.68
C ARG A 149 -7.80 7.83 -4.96
N GLY A 150 -8.70 7.53 -4.02
CA GLY A 150 -8.80 6.17 -3.49
C GLY A 150 -9.09 5.16 -4.59
N GLY A 151 -8.80 3.90 -4.33
CA GLY A 151 -8.93 2.83 -5.30
C GLY A 151 -8.20 1.58 -4.84
N GLU A 152 -8.11 0.61 -5.74
CA GLU A 152 -7.42 -0.64 -5.50
C GLU A 152 -6.06 -0.68 -6.19
N PHE A 153 -5.10 -1.30 -5.52
CA PHE A 153 -3.74 -1.44 -5.99
C PHE A 153 -3.32 -2.90 -5.84
N VAL A 154 -2.48 -3.37 -6.76
CA VAL A 154 -1.93 -4.72 -6.72
C VAL A 154 -0.41 -4.63 -6.65
N ILE A 155 0.19 -5.30 -5.69
CA ILE A 155 1.65 -5.44 -5.58
C ILE A 155 1.99 -6.86 -5.99
N ARG A 156 2.71 -7.04 -7.10
CA ARG A 156 3.24 -8.34 -7.52
C ARG A 156 4.69 -8.45 -7.10
N VAL A 157 5.06 -9.58 -6.48
CA VAL A 157 6.44 -9.95 -6.18
C VAL A 157 6.75 -11.29 -6.83
N GLN A 158 7.78 -11.33 -7.66
CA GLN A 158 8.15 -12.52 -8.41
C GLN A 158 9.66 -12.78 -8.29
N PRO A 159 10.09 -13.88 -7.66
CA PRO A 159 11.49 -14.28 -7.62
C PRO A 159 12.07 -14.61 -8.99
N GLU A 160 13.37 -14.40 -9.18
CA GLU A 160 14.13 -14.84 -10.35
C GLU A 160 14.17 -16.37 -10.44
N LEU A 161 14.14 -16.89 -11.66
CA LEU A 161 14.15 -18.33 -11.91
C LEU A 161 15.43 -19.00 -11.34
N LEU A 162 15.30 -20.18 -10.73
CA LEU A 162 16.40 -20.95 -10.15
C LEU A 162 17.17 -20.24 -9.02
N ARG A 163 16.63 -19.16 -8.45
CA ARG A 163 17.14 -18.56 -7.21
C ARG A 163 16.23 -18.91 -6.03
N GLY A 164 16.86 -19.28 -4.92
CA GLY A 164 16.17 -19.55 -3.66
C GLY A 164 16.43 -18.46 -2.62
N GLY A 165 15.90 -18.67 -1.42
CA GLY A 165 16.07 -17.76 -0.29
C GLY A 165 14.72 -17.33 0.26
N TYR A 166 14.68 -16.15 0.87
CA TYR A 166 13.47 -15.58 1.43
C TYR A 166 13.23 -14.19 0.87
N PHE A 167 11.96 -13.81 0.76
CA PHE A 167 11.57 -12.41 0.66
C PHE A 167 10.50 -12.08 1.68
N THR A 168 10.56 -10.85 2.21
CA THR A 168 9.57 -10.27 3.10
C THR A 168 8.88 -9.13 2.37
N VAL A 169 7.55 -9.12 2.36
CA VAL A 169 6.71 -8.03 1.88
C VAL A 169 6.03 -7.40 3.09
N GLU A 170 6.19 -6.09 3.26
CA GLU A 170 5.52 -5.29 4.27
C GLU A 170 4.69 -4.23 3.55
N LEU A 171 3.39 -4.25 3.77
CA LEU A 171 2.44 -3.30 3.23
C LEU A 171 1.81 -2.52 4.37
N GLY A 172 1.92 -1.20 4.31
CA GLY A 172 1.36 -0.30 5.28
C GLY A 172 0.59 0.84 4.64
N GLN A 173 0.00 1.67 5.47
CA GLN A 173 -0.59 2.92 5.03
C GLN A 173 -0.34 4.00 6.05
N GLU A 174 -0.24 5.23 5.56
CA GLU A 174 -0.05 6.42 6.37
C GLU A 174 -1.06 7.52 5.99
N ALA A 175 -1.15 8.53 6.85
CA ALA A 175 -1.85 9.77 6.55
C ALA A 175 -1.04 10.57 5.50
N GLN A 176 -1.71 11.13 4.49
CA GLN A 176 -1.03 12.00 3.51
C GLN A 176 -0.62 13.36 4.10
N LEU A 177 -1.29 13.83 5.15
CA LEU A 177 -1.00 15.12 5.77
C LEU A 177 -0.46 14.93 7.19
N ALA A 178 0.54 15.75 7.53
CA ALA A 178 0.98 15.90 8.90
C ALA A 178 -0.12 16.53 9.76
N PHE A 179 -0.15 16.18 11.04
CA PHE A 179 -1.16 16.73 11.95
C PHE A 179 -0.89 18.22 12.21
N PRO A 180 -1.86 19.14 12.02
CA PRO A 180 -1.61 20.58 11.92
C PRO A 180 -1.53 21.32 13.26
N VAL A 181 -1.51 20.62 14.40
CA VAL A 181 -1.43 21.22 15.74
C VAL A 181 -0.36 20.50 16.56
N GLY A 182 0.64 21.23 17.04
CA GLY A 182 1.77 20.68 17.77
C GLY A 182 1.35 19.97 19.07
N GLY A 183 1.76 18.71 19.23
CA GLY A 183 1.46 17.91 20.43
C GLY A 183 0.01 17.42 20.53
N SER A 184 -0.77 17.54 19.47
CA SER A 184 -2.14 17.03 19.36
C SER A 184 -2.22 15.90 18.32
N ASP A 185 -3.36 15.20 18.31
CA ASP A 185 -3.69 14.14 17.37
C ASP A 185 -5.19 14.17 17.01
N VAL A 186 -5.65 13.18 16.25
CA VAL A 186 -7.06 13.07 15.85
C VAL A 186 -8.05 13.02 17.01
N GLY A 187 -7.64 12.61 18.22
CA GLY A 187 -8.47 12.65 19.41
C GLY A 187 -8.80 14.09 19.87
N SER A 188 -8.08 15.08 19.36
CA SER A 188 -8.35 16.51 19.60
C SER A 188 -9.39 17.11 18.63
N ILE A 189 -9.87 16.34 17.64
CA ILE A 189 -10.94 16.77 16.72
C ILE A 189 -12.29 16.54 17.39
N LEU A 190 -13.03 17.63 17.65
CA LEU A 190 -14.34 17.58 18.31
C LEU A 190 -15.49 18.19 17.50
N SER A 191 -15.20 18.78 16.33
CA SER A 191 -16.21 19.09 15.31
C SER A 191 -15.73 18.64 13.94
N PHE A 192 -16.59 17.94 13.24
CA PHE A 192 -16.28 17.17 12.05
C PHE A 192 -16.80 17.84 10.78
N PHE A 193 -16.26 17.41 9.65
CA PHE A 193 -16.72 17.84 8.34
C PHE A 193 -18.20 17.50 8.17
N GLY A 194 -18.98 18.44 7.62
CA GLY A 194 -20.41 18.25 7.37
C GLY A 194 -21.32 18.63 8.54
N ASP A 195 -20.79 18.83 9.76
CA ASP A 195 -21.55 19.29 10.94
C ASP A 195 -22.37 20.56 10.64
N ASP A 196 -23.54 20.66 11.25
CA ASP A 196 -24.42 21.83 11.09
C ASP A 196 -23.80 23.09 11.71
N ARG A 197 -23.84 24.18 10.94
CA ARG A 197 -23.41 25.51 11.37
C ARG A 197 -24.55 26.51 11.17
N ASP A 198 -24.55 27.56 12.00
CA ASP A 198 -25.52 28.65 11.95
C ASP A 198 -26.99 28.20 11.97
N ALA A 199 -27.29 27.21 12.82
CA ALA A 199 -28.58 26.52 12.94
C ALA A 199 -29.03 25.81 11.64
N GLY A 200 -28.10 25.05 11.02
CA GLY A 200 -28.36 24.25 9.81
C GLY A 200 -28.31 25.02 8.49
N ARG A 201 -27.94 26.31 8.53
CA ARG A 201 -27.85 27.15 7.32
C ARG A 201 -26.56 26.97 6.54
N ARG A 202 -25.52 26.40 7.16
CA ARG A 202 -24.28 26.02 6.51
C ARG A 202 -23.79 24.67 7.03
N ARG A 203 -22.98 24.00 6.22
CA ARG A 203 -22.19 22.84 6.65
C ARG A 203 -20.79 23.27 7.03
N HIS A 204 -20.20 22.53 7.97
CA HIS A 204 -18.80 22.67 8.32
C HIS A 204 -17.91 22.14 7.19
N HIS A 205 -17.02 22.98 6.65
CA HIS A 205 -16.18 22.66 5.49
C HIS A 205 -14.74 22.25 5.88
N GLY A 206 -14.58 21.73 7.10
CA GLY A 206 -13.31 21.36 7.68
C GLY A 206 -13.51 20.57 8.97
N VAL A 207 -12.48 20.52 9.80
CA VAL A 207 -12.51 19.97 11.17
C VAL A 207 -12.02 21.03 12.15
N ASP A 208 -12.55 21.01 13.39
CA ASP A 208 -12.05 21.87 14.46
C ASP A 208 -11.22 21.04 15.44
N ILE A 209 -9.94 21.43 15.56
CA ILE A 209 -8.93 20.77 16.40
C ILE A 209 -8.72 21.64 17.63
N PHE A 210 -9.15 21.14 18.79
CA PHE A 210 -9.11 21.89 20.05
C PHE A 210 -7.74 21.78 20.71
N ALA A 211 -7.17 22.92 21.09
CA ALA A 211 -5.91 22.99 21.81
C ALA A 211 -5.83 24.31 22.60
N ARG A 212 -4.86 24.44 23.51
CA ARG A 212 -4.67 25.68 24.27
C ARG A 212 -4.35 26.84 23.31
N ARG A 213 -4.83 28.04 23.63
CA ARG A 213 -4.40 29.26 22.92
C ARG A 213 -2.87 29.36 22.97
N GLY A 214 -2.26 29.71 21.86
CA GLY A 214 -0.80 29.82 21.75
C GLY A 214 -0.11 28.51 21.34
N THR A 215 -0.81 27.38 21.27
CA THR A 215 -0.22 26.13 20.73
C THR A 215 0.18 26.37 19.26
N PRO A 216 1.38 25.92 18.82
CA PRO A 216 1.80 26.04 17.43
C PRO A 216 0.82 25.35 16.46
N VAL A 217 0.40 26.10 15.43
CA VAL A 217 -0.27 25.58 14.25
C VAL A 217 0.78 25.29 13.20
N LEU A 218 0.82 24.06 12.73
CA LEU A 218 1.87 23.54 11.86
C LEU A 218 1.37 23.36 10.43
N ALA A 219 2.25 23.54 9.46
CA ALA A 219 1.99 23.18 8.07
C ALA A 219 1.75 21.67 7.98
N ALA A 220 0.67 21.28 7.31
CA ALA A 220 0.23 19.89 7.17
C ALA A 220 0.82 19.23 5.90
N SER A 221 1.27 20.06 4.96
CA SER A 221 1.83 19.68 3.67
C SER A 221 2.89 20.72 3.28
N ALA A 222 3.87 20.32 2.47
CA ALA A 222 4.75 21.26 1.80
C ALA A 222 3.95 22.17 0.86
N GLY A 223 4.36 23.43 0.73
CA GLY A 223 3.77 24.34 -0.24
C GLY A 223 4.05 25.81 0.01
N GLU A 224 3.39 26.65 -0.79
CA GLU A 224 3.53 28.11 -0.74
C GLU A 224 2.38 28.72 0.07
N THR A 225 2.70 29.54 1.07
CA THR A 225 1.70 30.28 1.85
C THR A 225 1.09 31.39 1.00
N TYR A 226 -0.22 31.61 1.17
CA TYR A 226 -0.90 32.72 0.54
C TYR A 226 -2.13 33.11 1.36
N GLY A 227 -2.71 34.29 1.07
CA GLY A 227 -3.89 34.76 1.79
C GLY A 227 -3.68 34.84 3.31
N VAL A 228 -2.45 35.11 3.76
CA VAL A 228 -2.13 35.40 5.16
C VAL A 228 -2.67 36.78 5.49
N ARG A 229 -3.83 36.83 6.14
CA ARG A 229 -4.59 38.05 6.41
C ARG A 229 -5.70 37.83 7.43
N GLU A 230 -6.30 38.91 7.88
CA GLU A 230 -7.51 38.86 8.70
C GLU A 230 -8.79 38.86 7.82
N THR A 231 -9.81 38.14 8.27
CA THR A 231 -11.12 37.98 7.64
C THR A 231 -12.22 38.04 8.71
N ASP A 232 -13.44 38.45 8.34
CA ASP A 232 -14.54 38.54 9.30
C ASP A 232 -14.93 37.17 9.90
N ILE A 233 -14.96 36.13 9.05
CA ILE A 233 -15.40 34.78 9.47
C ILE A 233 -14.23 34.01 10.08
N GLY A 234 -13.16 33.80 9.31
CA GLY A 234 -12.01 32.99 9.73
C GLY A 234 -11.10 33.69 10.73
N GLY A 235 -11.29 34.99 10.98
CA GLY A 235 -10.35 35.77 11.79
C GLY A 235 -9.00 35.84 11.11
N LYS A 236 -7.94 35.60 11.86
CA LYS A 236 -6.58 35.48 11.33
C LYS A 236 -6.43 34.13 10.66
N VAL A 237 -6.08 34.14 9.38
CA VAL A 237 -6.02 32.93 8.55
C VAL A 237 -4.70 32.79 7.82
N VAL A 238 -4.35 31.56 7.46
CA VAL A 238 -3.29 31.20 6.52
C VAL A 238 -3.88 30.22 5.51
N TRP A 239 -3.54 30.38 4.23
CA TRP A 239 -3.71 29.32 3.25
C TRP A 239 -2.35 28.80 2.82
N VAL A 240 -2.28 27.50 2.51
CA VAL A 240 -1.11 26.87 1.88
C VAL A 240 -1.55 26.22 0.57
N ARG A 241 -0.78 26.47 -0.49
CA ARG A 241 -0.98 25.84 -1.80
C ARG A 241 -0.11 24.60 -1.91
N ASP A 242 -0.75 23.44 -1.81
CA ASP A 242 -0.11 22.14 -2.04
C ASP A 242 -0.21 21.81 -3.54
N SER A 243 0.91 21.95 -4.26
CA SER A 243 1.00 21.66 -5.70
C SER A 243 1.02 20.17 -6.01
N VAL A 244 1.51 19.34 -5.08
CA VAL A 244 1.61 17.88 -5.25
C VAL A 244 0.21 17.27 -5.28
N ARG A 245 -0.64 17.64 -4.31
CA ARG A 245 -2.01 17.11 -4.18
C ARG A 245 -3.06 17.97 -4.88
N GLN A 246 -2.62 19.06 -5.51
CA GLN A 246 -3.45 20.13 -6.08
C GLN A 246 -4.56 20.60 -5.13
N ALA A 247 -4.15 20.83 -3.89
CA ALA A 247 -5.01 21.21 -2.80
C ALA A 247 -4.68 22.62 -2.29
N ARG A 248 -5.66 23.20 -1.60
CA ARG A 248 -5.52 24.42 -0.83
C ARG A 248 -5.87 24.07 0.60
N VAL A 249 -4.91 24.23 1.50
CA VAL A 249 -5.06 23.93 2.92
C VAL A 249 -5.34 25.23 3.65
N TYR A 250 -6.35 25.24 4.51
CA TYR A 250 -6.86 26.42 5.18
C TYR A 250 -6.71 26.29 6.69
N TYR A 251 -6.17 27.33 7.31
CA TYR A 251 -5.93 27.44 8.74
C TYR A 251 -6.61 28.71 9.23
N ALA A 252 -7.52 28.61 10.20
CA ALA A 252 -8.30 29.74 10.68
C ALA A 252 -8.40 29.81 12.21
N HIS A 253 -8.96 30.92 12.67
CA HIS A 253 -9.12 31.29 14.08
C HIS A 253 -7.80 31.50 14.82
N LEU A 254 -6.72 31.80 14.10
CA LEU A 254 -5.39 31.95 14.69
C LEU A 254 -5.33 33.12 15.69
N ASP A 255 -4.45 33.00 16.70
CA ASP A 255 -4.13 34.08 17.64
C ASP A 255 -3.11 35.07 17.05
N GLY A 256 -2.22 34.56 16.19
CA GLY A 256 -1.22 35.32 15.44
C GLY A 256 -0.57 34.46 14.35
N TRP A 257 0.12 35.11 13.42
CA TRP A 257 0.90 34.46 12.36
C TRP A 257 2.37 34.35 12.74
N ALA A 258 3.02 33.29 12.27
CA ALA A 258 4.47 33.13 12.30
C ALA A 258 5.10 33.18 10.90
N VAL A 259 4.27 33.27 9.85
CA VAL A 259 4.66 33.34 8.44
C VAL A 259 3.97 34.50 7.73
N GLY A 260 4.54 34.92 6.60
CA GLY A 260 3.97 35.86 5.63
C GLY A 260 3.35 35.19 4.40
N ASN A 261 3.01 36.00 3.39
CA ASN A 261 2.58 35.48 2.08
C ASN A 261 3.80 35.13 1.23
N ASP A 262 3.60 34.19 0.30
CA ASP A 262 4.58 33.75 -0.71
C ASP A 262 5.84 33.12 -0.07
N GLU A 263 5.70 32.56 1.15
CA GLU A 263 6.74 31.81 1.84
C GLU A 263 6.56 30.31 1.57
N TRP A 264 7.67 29.61 1.33
CA TRP A 264 7.67 28.16 1.24
C TRP A 264 7.72 27.55 2.64
N VAL A 265 6.88 26.55 2.90
CA VAL A 265 6.81 25.82 4.17
C VAL A 265 6.87 24.32 3.92
N GLU A 266 7.49 23.61 4.85
CA GLU A 266 7.53 22.15 4.91
C GLU A 266 6.59 21.61 6.01
N PRO A 267 6.15 20.34 5.95
CA PRO A 267 5.34 19.75 7.00
C PRO A 267 6.03 19.89 8.37
N GLY A 268 5.31 20.45 9.35
CA GLY A 268 5.85 20.72 10.69
C GLY A 268 6.33 22.15 10.93
N ASP A 269 6.49 22.98 9.89
CA ASP A 269 6.80 24.39 10.06
C ASP A 269 5.65 25.15 10.76
N THR A 270 5.98 26.07 11.66
CA THR A 270 4.96 26.84 12.39
C THR A 270 4.39 27.95 11.52
N LEU A 271 3.09 27.89 11.22
CA LEU A 271 2.34 28.91 10.47
C LEU A 271 1.80 30.04 11.37
N GLY A 272 1.57 29.72 12.64
CA GLY A 272 0.96 30.62 13.60
C GLY A 272 0.57 29.88 14.86
N PHE A 273 -0.41 30.42 15.58
CA PHE A 273 -0.78 29.90 16.90
C PHE A 273 -2.29 29.73 17.04
N VAL A 274 -2.71 28.66 17.72
CA VAL A 274 -4.12 28.37 18.02
C VAL A 274 -4.73 29.55 18.77
N GLY A 275 -5.92 29.96 18.35
CA GLY A 275 -6.65 31.08 18.93
C GLY A 275 -8.15 30.86 18.87
N ASN A 276 -8.87 31.97 18.79
CA ASN A 276 -10.32 31.98 18.54
C ASN A 276 -10.75 33.26 17.80
N SER A 277 -9.92 33.78 16.90
CA SER A 277 -10.24 35.03 16.19
C SER A 277 -11.40 34.85 15.19
N GLY A 278 -11.97 35.95 14.70
CA GLY A 278 -13.13 35.90 13.78
C GLY A 278 -14.42 35.53 14.49
N ASN A 279 -15.25 34.70 13.85
CA ASN A 279 -16.53 34.27 14.43
C ASN A 279 -16.39 33.27 15.60
N ALA A 280 -15.20 32.72 15.82
CA ALA A 280 -14.88 31.84 16.95
C ALA A 280 -14.66 32.58 18.28
N ARG A 281 -14.73 33.91 18.33
CA ARG A 281 -14.34 34.72 19.51
C ARG A 281 -15.00 34.32 20.83
N THR A 282 -16.20 33.73 20.76
CA THR A 282 -16.98 33.29 21.92
C THR A 282 -16.91 31.79 22.20
N THR A 283 -16.07 31.04 21.49
CA THR A 283 -15.89 29.60 21.68
C THR A 283 -14.50 29.28 22.28
N PRO A 284 -14.31 28.07 22.83
CA PRO A 284 -12.98 27.63 23.27
C PRO A 284 -11.95 27.69 22.13
N PRO A 285 -10.67 27.97 22.42
CA PRO A 285 -9.64 28.03 21.39
C PRO A 285 -9.51 26.71 20.60
N HIS A 286 -9.41 26.84 19.28
CA HIS A 286 -9.28 25.73 18.34
C HIS A 286 -8.68 26.23 17.02
N LEU A 287 -8.11 25.30 16.26
CA LEU A 287 -7.80 25.50 14.85
C LEU A 287 -8.98 25.00 14.02
N HIS A 288 -9.54 25.85 13.18
CA HIS A 288 -10.36 25.37 12.06
C HIS A 288 -9.45 25.00 10.90
N PHE A 289 -9.46 23.74 10.50
CA PHE A 289 -8.62 23.17 9.44
C PHE A 289 -9.48 22.70 8.28
N GLY A 290 -9.24 23.25 7.09
CA GLY A 290 -10.01 22.93 5.88
C GLY A 290 -9.13 22.47 4.72
N LEU A 291 -9.64 21.52 3.93
CA LEU A 291 -8.97 21.03 2.73
C LEU A 291 -9.84 21.30 1.50
N TYR A 292 -9.29 21.99 0.49
CA TYR A 292 -10.03 22.43 -0.69
C TYR A 292 -9.30 22.08 -1.98
N ARG A 293 -9.82 21.12 -2.74
CA ARG A 293 -9.14 20.67 -3.96
C ARG A 293 -9.45 21.50 -5.18
N ARG A 294 -8.48 21.49 -6.10
CA ARG A 294 -8.65 21.94 -7.48
C ARG A 294 -8.86 20.71 -8.37
N GLY A 295 -9.82 20.80 -9.30
CA GLY A 295 -10.20 19.68 -10.16
C GLY A 295 -11.48 19.98 -10.96
N ARG A 296 -11.92 19.01 -11.77
CA ARG A 296 -13.22 19.01 -12.48
C ARG A 296 -14.15 17.96 -11.86
N GLY A 297 -15.46 18.19 -11.97
CA GLY A 297 -16.47 17.23 -11.49
C GLY A 297 -16.52 17.10 -9.95
N PRO A 298 -16.86 15.92 -9.41
CA PRO A 298 -17.11 15.71 -7.97
C PRO A 298 -15.85 15.87 -7.09
N ASP A 299 -14.67 15.93 -7.68
CA ASP A 299 -13.39 16.11 -6.99
C ASP A 299 -13.07 17.54 -6.55
N ARG A 300 -13.88 18.53 -6.98
CA ARG A 300 -13.68 19.95 -6.71
C ARG A 300 -14.51 20.40 -5.51
N GLY A 301 -13.86 21.07 -4.56
CA GLY A 301 -14.53 21.74 -3.45
C GLY A 301 -13.96 21.38 -2.08
N PRO A 302 -14.69 21.69 -0.99
CA PRO A 302 -14.37 21.23 0.34
C PRO A 302 -14.27 19.71 0.36
N THR A 303 -13.19 19.19 0.93
CA THR A 303 -12.93 17.75 1.10
C THR A 303 -12.83 17.49 2.60
N ASP A 304 -13.39 16.38 3.06
CA ASP A 304 -13.24 15.93 4.45
C ASP A 304 -11.74 15.74 4.78
N PRO A 305 -11.17 16.50 5.74
CA PRO A 305 -9.78 16.35 6.13
C PRO A 305 -9.50 15.07 6.93
N MET A 306 -10.50 14.42 7.51
CA MET A 306 -10.29 13.35 8.48
C MET A 306 -9.45 12.17 7.94
N PRO A 307 -9.70 11.63 6.72
CA PRO A 307 -8.89 10.55 6.16
C PRO A 307 -7.43 10.94 5.90
N PHE A 308 -7.16 12.24 5.70
CA PHE A 308 -5.82 12.78 5.44
C PHE A 308 -5.01 13.02 6.71
N LEU A 309 -5.66 13.10 7.88
CA LEU A 309 -5.03 13.40 9.17
C LEU A 309 -4.92 12.17 10.08
N ALA A 310 -5.87 11.24 9.99
CA ALA A 310 -5.88 10.06 10.83
C ALA A 310 -4.68 9.17 10.53
N ARG A 311 -3.86 8.84 11.52
CA ARG A 311 -2.89 7.75 11.35
C ARG A 311 -3.63 6.43 11.33
N PRO A 312 -3.39 5.55 10.35
CA PRO A 312 -3.89 4.18 10.39
C PRO A 312 -3.40 3.48 11.66
N SER A 313 -4.27 2.67 12.27
CA SER A 313 -3.95 1.93 13.49
C SER A 313 -3.14 0.67 13.18
N GLY A 314 -2.09 0.41 13.95
CA GLY A 314 -1.35 -0.86 13.98
C GLY A 314 0.11 -0.73 13.53
N GLU A 315 1.00 -1.45 14.21
CA GLU A 315 2.35 -1.76 13.73
C GLU A 315 2.34 -3.14 13.07
N VAL A 316 3.26 -3.39 12.13
CA VAL A 316 3.56 -4.74 11.64
C VAL A 316 4.34 -5.46 12.74
N GLU A 317 3.64 -5.90 13.79
CA GLU A 317 4.28 -6.31 15.04
C GLU A 317 4.54 -7.82 15.20
N ALA A 318 4.27 -8.65 14.17
CA ALA A 318 4.57 -10.07 14.24
C ALA A 318 5.42 -10.53 13.05
N GLN A 319 6.55 -11.17 13.35
CA GLN A 319 7.30 -11.98 12.40
C GLN A 319 7.07 -13.46 12.76
N PRO A 320 6.57 -14.26 11.82
CA PRO A 320 6.35 -15.70 12.02
C PRO A 320 7.69 -16.39 12.31
N ASP A 321 7.67 -17.50 13.05
CA ASP A 321 8.88 -18.27 13.30
C ASP A 321 9.45 -18.82 11.98
N ARG A 322 10.65 -18.36 11.65
CA ARG A 322 11.40 -18.76 10.45
C ARG A 322 11.76 -20.23 10.43
N THR A 323 11.83 -20.89 11.58
CA THR A 323 12.24 -22.30 11.68
C THR A 323 11.32 -23.24 10.91
N LEU A 324 10.05 -22.86 10.72
CA LEU A 324 9.07 -23.64 9.99
C LEU A 324 9.11 -23.36 8.48
N LEU A 325 9.58 -22.19 8.04
CA LEU A 325 9.49 -21.75 6.64
C LEU A 325 10.33 -22.63 5.71
N GLY A 326 9.67 -23.19 4.69
CA GLY A 326 10.27 -24.15 3.76
C GLY A 326 10.33 -25.58 4.29
N GLY A 327 9.94 -25.79 5.55
CA GLY A 327 9.85 -27.09 6.21
C GLY A 327 8.46 -27.73 6.12
N TRP A 328 8.26 -28.73 6.96
CA TRP A 328 7.02 -29.47 7.11
C TRP A 328 6.49 -29.32 8.53
N GLY A 329 5.18 -29.08 8.65
CA GLY A 329 4.47 -29.04 9.92
C GLY A 329 3.35 -30.06 9.97
N ARG A 330 2.96 -30.44 11.19
CA ARG A 330 1.83 -31.32 11.46
C ARG A 330 0.67 -30.50 12.03
N ILE A 331 -0.51 -30.68 11.46
CA ILE A 331 -1.74 -30.05 11.94
C ILE A 331 -2.13 -30.67 13.29
N THR A 332 -2.45 -29.83 14.27
CA THR A 332 -2.74 -30.29 15.64
C THR A 332 -4.22 -30.54 15.93
N THR A 333 -5.12 -30.03 15.09
CA THR A 333 -6.57 -29.95 15.35
C THR A 333 -7.41 -30.41 14.16
N ASP A 334 -8.47 -31.18 14.43
CA ASP A 334 -9.44 -31.65 13.42
C ASP A 334 -10.36 -30.53 12.93
N GLY A 335 -10.72 -30.57 11.65
CA GLY A 335 -11.64 -29.64 11.00
C GLY A 335 -11.22 -28.17 11.09
N ILE A 336 -9.91 -27.88 11.16
CA ILE A 336 -9.43 -26.50 11.29
C ILE A 336 -9.56 -25.77 9.94
N ASN A 337 -10.11 -24.55 9.97
CA ASN A 337 -10.33 -23.78 8.75
C ASN A 337 -9.02 -23.23 8.19
N LEU A 338 -8.80 -23.47 6.90
CA LEU A 338 -7.80 -22.78 6.08
C LEU A 338 -8.43 -21.57 5.42
N ARG A 339 -7.72 -20.45 5.39
CA ARG A 339 -8.25 -19.17 4.87
C ARG A 339 -7.47 -18.66 3.66
N ALA A 340 -8.11 -17.86 2.81
CA ALA A 340 -7.46 -17.22 1.66
C ALA A 340 -6.38 -16.19 2.08
N THR A 341 -6.59 -15.54 3.23
CA THR A 341 -5.66 -14.67 3.96
C THR A 341 -5.85 -14.89 5.46
N PRO A 342 -4.93 -14.44 6.34
CA PRO A 342 -5.09 -14.67 7.78
C PRO A 342 -6.46 -14.20 8.33
N SER A 343 -6.96 -13.05 7.88
CA SER A 343 -8.32 -12.56 8.19
C SER A 343 -9.40 -12.84 7.11
N GLY A 344 -9.09 -13.64 6.09
CA GLY A 344 -9.92 -13.84 4.90
C GLY A 344 -11.00 -14.93 5.02
N PRO A 345 -11.75 -15.17 3.92
CA PRO A 345 -12.75 -16.25 3.86
C PRO A 345 -12.09 -17.62 3.97
N VAL A 346 -12.88 -18.62 4.40
CA VAL A 346 -12.46 -20.01 4.47
C VAL A 346 -12.40 -20.60 3.05
N VAL A 347 -11.28 -21.23 2.71
CA VAL A 347 -11.03 -21.90 1.43
C VAL A 347 -11.04 -23.42 1.52
N GLY A 348 -10.98 -23.95 2.74
CA GLY A 348 -11.10 -25.37 3.02
C GLY A 348 -10.81 -25.70 4.49
N THR A 349 -10.62 -26.97 4.79
CA THR A 349 -10.33 -27.46 6.14
C THR A 349 -9.12 -28.39 6.11
N ALA A 350 -8.43 -28.51 7.24
CA ALA A 350 -7.39 -29.50 7.47
C ALA A 350 -7.75 -30.35 8.70
N GLU A 351 -7.35 -31.63 8.70
CA GLU A 351 -7.58 -32.54 9.81
C GLU A 351 -6.31 -32.73 10.67
N ALA A 352 -6.47 -33.19 11.91
CA ALA A 352 -5.34 -33.43 12.79
C ALA A 352 -4.42 -34.52 12.23
N ASN A 353 -3.12 -34.33 12.44
CA ASN A 353 -2.04 -35.18 11.95
C ASN A 353 -1.78 -35.15 10.44
N GLU A 354 -2.54 -34.35 9.67
CA GLU A 354 -2.13 -34.04 8.32
C GLU A 354 -0.76 -33.34 8.32
N ILE A 355 0.05 -33.68 7.33
CA ILE A 355 1.35 -33.06 7.11
C ILE A 355 1.19 -31.99 6.04
N ALA A 356 1.66 -30.79 6.35
CA ALA A 356 1.59 -29.64 5.46
C ALA A 356 2.97 -29.04 5.24
N ARG A 357 3.24 -28.62 4.01
CA ARG A 357 4.43 -27.84 3.68
C ARG A 357 4.20 -26.38 4.06
N VAL A 358 5.15 -25.76 4.75
CA VAL A 358 5.05 -24.35 5.17
C VAL A 358 5.71 -23.47 4.12
N LEU A 359 4.92 -22.64 3.45
CA LEU A 359 5.35 -21.86 2.30
C LEU A 359 5.73 -20.43 2.67
N ALA A 360 4.94 -19.82 3.55
CA ALA A 360 5.13 -18.46 4.02
C ALA A 360 4.59 -18.33 5.43
N GLY A 361 5.03 -17.31 6.14
CA GLY A 361 4.38 -16.86 7.36
C GLY A 361 3.91 -15.42 7.17
N ALA A 362 2.70 -15.13 7.62
CA ALA A 362 2.09 -13.83 7.49
C ALA A 362 1.60 -13.31 8.85
N ALA A 363 1.56 -12.00 8.95
CA ALA A 363 1.04 -11.27 10.09
C ALA A 363 0.01 -10.24 9.63
N ASP A 364 -1.17 -10.28 10.22
CA ASP A 364 -2.18 -9.23 10.12
C ASP A 364 -2.83 -8.97 11.48
N ARG A 365 -3.15 -7.70 11.77
CA ARG A 365 -3.90 -7.30 12.98
C ARG A 365 -3.42 -7.94 14.30
N GLY A 366 -2.12 -8.15 14.46
CA GLY A 366 -1.51 -8.76 15.66
C GLY A 366 -1.64 -10.29 15.76
N ARG A 367 -1.93 -11.00 14.67
CA ARG A 367 -1.98 -12.46 14.61
C ARG A 367 -0.96 -13.00 13.59
N SER A 368 -0.24 -14.04 13.99
CA SER A 368 0.63 -14.82 13.09
C SER A 368 -0.13 -15.98 12.47
N SER A 369 0.16 -16.27 11.20
CA SER A 369 -0.38 -17.42 10.48
C SER A 369 0.65 -17.96 9.50
N TYR A 370 0.57 -19.24 9.18
CA TYR A 370 1.36 -19.86 8.12
C TYR A 370 0.51 -20.09 6.89
N LEU A 371 1.00 -19.69 5.71
CA LEU A 371 0.52 -20.21 4.45
C LEU A 371 1.05 -21.63 4.30
N ILE A 372 0.15 -22.59 4.29
CA ILE A 372 0.51 -24.01 4.17
C ILE A 372 -0.05 -24.62 2.88
N GLU A 373 0.54 -25.73 2.47
CA GLU A 373 0.06 -26.60 1.39
C GLU A 373 -0.08 -28.03 1.90
N LEU A 374 -1.30 -28.56 1.85
CA LEU A 374 -1.59 -29.95 2.17
C LEU A 374 -1.14 -30.87 1.04
N GLY A 375 -0.98 -32.17 1.33
CA GLY A 375 -0.66 -33.18 0.31
C GLY A 375 -1.69 -33.31 -0.83
N THR A 376 -2.90 -32.76 -0.64
CA THR A 376 -3.94 -32.65 -1.67
C THR A 376 -3.68 -31.52 -2.68
N GLY A 377 -2.71 -30.64 -2.40
CA GLY A 377 -2.49 -29.39 -3.13
C GLY A 377 -3.35 -28.22 -2.64
N LEU A 378 -4.24 -28.42 -1.67
CA LEU A 378 -5.00 -27.34 -1.07
C LEU A 378 -4.07 -26.40 -0.30
N ARG A 379 -4.16 -25.10 -0.60
CA ARG A 379 -3.39 -24.04 0.05
C ARG A 379 -4.29 -23.13 0.86
N GLY A 380 -3.80 -22.67 2.00
CA GLY A 380 -4.46 -21.62 2.77
C GLY A 380 -3.69 -21.26 4.04
N TYR A 381 -4.07 -20.14 4.63
CA TYR A 381 -3.54 -19.64 5.88
C TYR A 381 -4.14 -20.40 7.06
N LEU A 382 -3.27 -20.81 7.97
CA LEU A 382 -3.58 -21.46 9.23
C LEU A 382 -2.93 -20.66 10.36
N ALA A 383 -3.66 -20.43 11.47
CA ALA A 383 -3.06 -19.74 12.62
C ALA A 383 -1.90 -20.58 13.20
N GLU A 384 -0.84 -19.90 13.62
CA GLU A 384 0.42 -20.52 14.08
C GLU A 384 0.21 -21.57 15.19
N ASP A 385 -0.72 -21.33 16.11
CA ASP A 385 -1.05 -22.24 17.22
C ASP A 385 -1.52 -23.64 16.79
N PHE A 386 -1.92 -23.82 15.52
CA PHE A 386 -2.43 -25.09 15.00
C PHE A 386 -1.43 -25.90 14.20
N LEU A 387 -0.16 -25.47 14.19
CA LEU A 387 0.90 -26.12 13.44
C LEU A 387 2.11 -26.40 14.36
N GLU A 388 2.53 -27.66 14.42
CA GLU A 388 3.75 -28.05 15.12
C GLU A 388 4.84 -28.45 14.11
N LEU A 389 6.10 -28.21 14.46
CA LEU A 389 7.26 -28.70 13.71
C LEU A 389 7.13 -30.21 13.49
N GLY A 390 7.16 -30.62 12.23
CA GLY A 390 7.41 -32.01 11.88
C GLY A 390 8.84 -32.35 12.28
N THR A 391 9.02 -32.92 13.48
CA THR A 391 10.27 -33.62 13.79
C THR A 391 10.49 -34.67 12.70
N GLU A 392 11.71 -34.73 12.17
CA GLU A 392 12.12 -35.53 11.01
C GLU A 392 11.28 -36.80 10.85
N ALA A 393 10.75 -37.02 9.64
CA ALA A 393 10.07 -38.25 9.28
C ALA A 393 10.89 -39.44 9.81
N THR A 394 10.40 -40.07 10.87
CA THR A 394 10.97 -41.32 11.34
C THR A 394 10.73 -42.30 10.21
N ALA A 395 11.77 -42.57 9.44
CA ALA A 395 11.73 -43.57 8.39
C ALA A 395 11.12 -44.83 8.98
N PRO A 396 10.11 -45.45 8.34
CA PRO A 396 9.54 -46.69 8.84
C PRO A 396 10.68 -47.69 8.98
N VAL A 397 10.98 -48.08 10.21
CA VAL A 397 11.92 -49.17 10.50
C VAL A 397 11.39 -50.38 9.73
N PRO A 398 12.14 -50.95 8.77
CA PRO A 398 11.68 -52.15 8.10
C PRO A 398 11.58 -53.23 9.17
N VAL A 399 10.36 -53.69 9.42
CA VAL A 399 10.12 -54.88 10.24
C VAL A 399 10.79 -56.01 9.47
N ALA A 400 11.98 -56.39 9.92
CA ALA A 400 12.68 -57.55 9.41
C ALA A 400 11.73 -58.74 9.59
N GLY A 401 11.30 -59.32 8.47
CA GLY A 401 10.57 -60.58 8.45
C GLY A 401 11.43 -61.65 9.10
N GLY A 402 11.10 -62.00 10.34
CA GLY A 402 11.61 -63.17 11.01
C GLY A 402 10.91 -64.40 10.45
N SER A 403 11.56 -65.06 9.49
CA SER A 403 11.33 -66.48 9.21
C SER A 403 11.85 -67.31 10.39
N GLY A 404 10.96 -68.09 11.01
CA GLY A 404 11.28 -69.08 12.04
C GLY A 404 10.13 -70.04 12.21
#